data_AF-A0A973CF86-F1
#
_entry.id   AF-A0A973CF86-F1
#
_cell.length_a   1.000
_cell.length_b   1.000
_cell.length_c   1.000
_cell.angle_alpha   90.00
_cell.angle_beta   90.00
_cell.angle_gamma   90.00
#
_symmetry.space_group_name_H-M   'P 1'
#
loop_
_entity.id
_entity.type
_entity.pdbx_description
1 polymer ?
#
loop_
_entity_poly.entity_id
_entity_poly.type
_entity_poly.pdbx_seq_one_letter_code
_entity_poly.pdbx_strand_id
1 'polypeptide(L)' 'MLINTSPRVVHALESLKEVLTTMSGIIIESAYVSIPLLGSVLVDTDISKNNDCHSILSKGLDRFYSEVVKT' A
#
# COMPACT_ATOMS: atom_id res chain seq x y z
N MET A 1 0.28 -6.23 3.09
CA MET A 1 -0.26 -5.12 2.27
C MET A 1 0.92 -4.38 1.65
N LEU A 2 0.87 -4.07 0.35
CA LEU A 2 1.90 -3.25 -0.31
C LEU A 2 1.33 -1.87 -0.61
N ILE A 3 2.13 -0.83 -0.36
CA ILE A 3 1.77 0.57 -0.57
C ILE A 3 2.76 1.16 -1.58
N ASN A 4 2.26 1.63 -2.71
CA ASN A 4 3.05 2.37 -3.67
C ASN A 4 2.81 3.87 -3.51
N THR A 5 3.82 4.62 -3.07
CA THR A 5 3.72 6.08 -2.84
C THR A 5 3.88 6.90 -4.13
N SER A 6 4.02 6.24 -5.28
CA SER A 6 4.06 6.87 -6.59
C SER A 6 3.62 5.89 -7.70
N PRO A 7 2.58 6.21 -8.49
CA PRO A 7 2.14 5.33 -9.58
C PRO A 7 3.21 5.11 -10.66
N ARG A 8 4.30 5.89 -10.65
CA ARG A 8 5.42 5.77 -11.59
C ARG A 8 6.50 4.78 -11.12
N VAL A 9 6.48 4.35 -9.86
CA VAL A 9 7.49 3.45 -9.28
C VAL A 9 7.07 1.98 -9.52
N VAL A 10 6.88 1.62 -10.79
CA VAL A 10 6.45 0.27 -11.17
C VAL A 10 7.58 -0.72 -10.98
N HIS A 11 8.79 -0.39 -11.44
CA HIS A 11 9.93 -1.31 -11.40
C HIS A 11 10.33 -1.69 -9.97
N ALA A 12 10.40 -0.72 -9.04
CA ALA A 12 10.77 -1.05 -7.67
C ALA A 12 9.69 -1.86 -6.95
N LEU A 13 8.41 -1.65 -7.29
CA LEU A 13 7.33 -2.46 -6.76
C LEU A 13 7.40 -3.91 -7.26
N GLU A 14 7.60 -4.11 -8.57
CA GLU A 14 7.73 -5.46 -9.14
C GLU A 14 8.94 -6.20 -8.56
N SER A 15 10.09 -5.53 -8.41
CA SER A 15 11.25 -6.12 -7.72
C SER A 15 10.94 -6.49 -6.27
N LEU A 16 10.19 -5.66 -5.54
CA LEU A 16 9.77 -5.99 -4.18
C LEU A 16 8.84 -7.22 -4.14
N LYS A 17 7.91 -7.32 -5.09
CA LYS A 17 7.02 -8.49 -5.21
C LYS A 17 7.81 -9.77 -5.46
N GLU A 18 8.81 -9.72 -6.34
CA GLU A 18 9.69 -10.85 -6.63
C GLU A 18 10.44 -11.31 -5.39
N VAL A 19 11.06 -10.38 -4.65
CA VAL A 19 11.79 -10.68 -3.41
C VAL A 19 10.86 -11.33 -2.37
N LEU A 20 9.69 -10.74 -2.13
CA LEU A 20 8.73 -11.27 -1.16
C LEU A 20 8.23 -12.65 -1.56
N THR A 21 7.90 -12.86 -2.83
CA THR A 21 7.43 -14.16 -3.34
C THR A 21 8.53 -15.22 -3.23
N THR A 22 9.79 -14.85 -3.52
CA THR A 22 10.96 -15.73 -3.34
C THR A 22 11.12 -16.15 -1.89
N MET A 23 10.82 -15.26 -0.94
CA MET A 23 10.81 -15.55 0.50
C MET A 23 9.52 -16.25 0.98
N SER A 24 8.72 -16.80 0.07
CA SER A 24 7.41 -17.42 0.36
C SER A 24 6.41 -16.46 1.03
N GLY A 25 6.59 -15.16 0.85
CA GLY A 25 5.64 -14.15 1.28
C GLY A 25 4.36 -14.21 0.46
N ILE A 26 3.21 -14.20 1.14
CA ILE A 26 1.89 -14.18 0.50
C ILE A 26 1.47 -12.72 0.29
N ILE A 27 1.35 -12.33 -0.98
CA ILE A 27 0.96 -10.97 -1.37
C ILE A 27 -0.56 -10.93 -1.55
N ILE A 28 -1.24 -10.13 -0.73
CA ILE A 28 -2.67 -9.87 -0.85
C ILE A 28 -2.89 -8.71 -1.84
N GLU A 29 -3.09 -9.04 -3.12
CA GLU A 29 -3.26 -8.07 -4.22
C GLU A 29 -4.51 -7.18 -4.03
N SER A 30 -5.57 -7.70 -3.42
CA SER A 30 -6.80 -6.91 -3.15
C SER A 30 -6.58 -5.75 -2.18
N ALA A 31 -5.55 -5.86 -1.33
CA ALA A 31 -5.12 -4.86 -0.37
C ALA A 31 -4.04 -3.91 -0.91
N TYR A 32 -3.58 -4.09 -2.15
CA TYR A 32 -2.63 -3.18 -2.76
C TYR A 32 -3.23 -1.77 -2.89
N VAL A 33 -2.45 -0.76 -2.51
CA VAL A 33 -2.85 0.65 -2.66
C VAL A 33 -1.75 1.46 -3.31
N SER A 34 -2.14 2.42 -4.14
CA SER A 34 -1.25 3.42 -4.72
C SER A 34 -1.72 4.79 -4.25
N ILE A 35 -0.80 5.55 -3.66
CA ILE A 35 -1.05 6.89 -3.09
C ILE A 35 -0.04 7.83 -3.73
N PRO A 36 -0.44 8.75 -4.62
CA PRO A 36 0.49 9.65 -5.29
C PRO A 36 0.96 10.74 -4.31
N LEU A 37 2.03 10.49 -3.57
CA LEU A 37 2.59 11.44 -2.61
C LEU A 37 3.59 12.42 -3.22
N LEU A 38 4.05 12.17 -4.45
CA LEU A 38 4.98 13.05 -5.15
C LEU A 38 4.42 14.47 -5.32
N GLY A 39 5.16 15.47 -4.83
CA GLY A 39 4.78 16.88 -4.89
C GLY A 39 3.94 17.36 -3.70
N SER A 40 3.53 16.47 -2.80
CA SER A 40 2.84 16.83 -1.55
C SER A 40 3.83 16.85 -0.40
N VAL A 41 4.00 18.00 0.26
CA VAL A 41 4.71 18.08 1.54
C VAL A 41 3.69 17.71 2.62
N LEU A 42 3.52 16.41 2.87
CA LEU A 42 2.72 15.92 3.99
C LEU A 42 3.66 15.71 5.17
N VAL A 43 3.42 16.40 6.29
CA VAL A 43 4.22 16.26 7.52
C VAL A 43 3.34 15.62 8.60
N ASP A 44 3.85 14.60 9.28
CA ASP A 44 3.22 13.92 10.42
C ASP A 44 1.70 13.68 10.30
N THR A 45 0.91 14.58 10.90
CA THR A 45 -0.56 14.47 11.00
C THR A 45 -1.31 14.80 9.72
N ASP A 46 -0.63 15.27 8.68
CA ASP A 46 -1.31 15.67 7.45
C ASP A 46 -1.90 14.47 6.69
N ILE A 47 -1.34 13.28 6.86
CA ILE A 47 -1.87 12.04 6.26
C ILE A 47 -3.21 11.65 6.89
N SER A 48 -3.37 11.83 8.20
CA SER A 48 -4.64 11.53 8.90
C SER A 48 -5.71 12.59 8.65
N LYS A 49 -5.30 13.83 8.33
CA LYS A 49 -6.22 14.93 7.96
C LYS A 49 -6.59 14.94 6.48
N ASN A 50 -5.74 14.39 5.61
CA ASN A 50 -6.03 14.23 4.20
C ASN A 50 -7.01 13.07 4.00
N ASN A 51 -8.28 13.42 3.73
CA ASN A 51 -9.39 12.48 3.64
C ASN A 51 -9.15 11.39 2.57
N ASP A 52 -8.50 11.74 1.45
CA ASP A 52 -8.26 10.78 0.38
C ASP A 52 -7.18 9.76 0.74
N CYS A 53 -6.06 10.23 1.30
CA CYS A 53 -4.98 9.34 1.76
C CYS A 53 -5.46 8.43 2.89
N HIS A 54 -6.15 8.99 3.88
CA HIS A 54 -6.73 8.24 4.99
C HIS A 54 -7.72 7.18 4.49
N SER A 55 -8.65 7.55 3.59
CA SER A 55 -9.65 6.63 3.03
C SER A 55 -9.02 5.48 2.25
N ILE A 56 -7.99 5.76 1.45
CA ILE A 56 -7.27 4.73 0.68
C ILE A 56 -6.55 3.76 1.63
N LEU A 57 -5.83 4.28 2.64
CA LEU A 57 -5.09 3.47 3.60
C LEU A 57 -6.02 2.60 4.45
N SER A 58 -7.10 3.18 5.00
CA SER A 58 -8.07 2.44 5.81
C SER A 58 -8.73 1.31 5.01
N LYS A 59 -9.19 1.59 3.78
CA LYS A 59 -9.79 0.55 2.91
C LYS A 59 -8.80 -0.56 2.55
N GLY A 60 -7.54 -0.21 2.27
CA GLY A 60 -6.49 -1.19 1.99
C GLY A 60 -6.20 -2.07 3.21
N LEU A 61 -6.13 -1.47 4.39
CA LEU A 61 -5.90 -2.17 5.65
C LEU A 61 -7.05 -3.10 6.01
N ASP A 62 -8.30 -2.65 5.84
CA ASP A 62 -9.50 -3.48 6.06
C ASP A 62 -9.49 -4.71 5.17
N ARG A 63 -9.14 -4.54 3.88
CA ARG A 63 -9.00 -5.66 2.93
C ARG A 63 -7.88 -6.60 3.36
N PHE A 64 -6.72 -6.06 3.75
CA PHE A 64 -5.60 -6.87 4.22
C PHE A 64 -6.00 -7.70 5.44
N TYR A 65 -6.60 -7.07 6.44
CA TYR A 65 -7.08 -7.73 7.65
C TYR A 65 -8.09 -8.83 7.32
N SER A 66 -9.06 -8.55 6.44
CA SER A 66 -10.08 -9.52 6.04
C SER A 66 -9.51 -10.77 5.35
N GLU A 67 -8.40 -10.64 4.62
CA GLU A 67 -7.75 -11.75 3.92
C GLU A 67 -6.81 -12.52 4.85
N VAL A 68 -6.09 -11.82 5.73
CA VAL A 68 -5.22 -12.47 6.73
C VAL A 68 -6.04 -13.29 7.72
N VAL A 69 -7.19 -12.79 8.19
CA VAL A 69 -8.05 -13.52 9.15
C VAL A 69 -8.71 -14.76 8.55
N LYS A 70 -8.84 -14.83 7.22
CA LYS A 70 -9.34 -16.04 6.52
C LYS A 70 -8.30 -17.16 6.42
N THR A 71 -7.02 -16.82 6.60
CA THR A 71 -5.87 -17.73 6.44
C THR A 71 -5.54 -18.42 7.76
#